data_AF-A0A0C1UL96-F1
#
_entry.id   AF-A0A0C1UL96-F1
#
_cell.length_a   1.000
_cell.length_b   1.000
_cell.length_c   1.000
_cell.angle_alpha   90.00
_cell.angle_beta   90.00
_cell.angle_gamma   90.00
#
_symmetry.space_group_name_H-M   'P 1'
#
loop_
_entity.id
_entity.type
_entity.pdbx_description
1 polymer ?
#
loop_
_entity_poly.entity_id
_entity_poly.type
_entity_poly.pdbx_seq_one_letter_code
_entity_poly.pdbx_strand_id
1 'polypeptide(L)'
;MRNHKSFETWAIRLIQNGYTHPIKQGAINYNAVEEYIKENTKYSNRIDSTYRNIINKNQRYAKILDKVLLKANQSTAGFLLMFYNDINN
;
A
#
# COMPACT_ATOMS: atom_id res chain seq x y z
N MET A 1 -14.62 -7.48 9.09
CA MET A 1 -14.82 -6.01 9.24
C MET A 1 -14.16 -5.38 10.48
N ARG A 2 -14.35 -5.87 11.73
CA ARG A 2 -13.78 -5.22 12.95
C ARG A 2 -12.25 -5.04 12.96
N ASN A 3 -11.50 -5.89 12.28
CA ASN A 3 -10.02 -5.82 12.27
C ASN A 3 -9.47 -4.73 11.33
N HIS A 4 -10.14 -4.44 10.19
CA HIS A 4 -9.67 -3.45 9.20
C HIS A 4 -9.58 -2.04 9.78
N LYS A 5 -10.67 -1.54 10.40
CA LYS A 5 -10.68 -0.21 11.04
C LYS A 5 -9.59 -0.07 12.11
N SER A 6 -9.32 -1.15 12.85
CA SER A 6 -8.28 -1.15 13.88
C SER A 6 -6.86 -1.12 13.30
N PHE A 7 -6.64 -1.73 12.13
CA PHE A 7 -5.39 -1.64 11.39
C PHE A 7 -5.18 -0.23 10.83
N GLU A 8 -6.19 0.34 10.18
CA GLU A 8 -6.14 1.70 9.62
C GLU A 8 -5.88 2.74 10.71
N THR A 9 -6.61 2.67 11.83
CA THR A 9 -6.41 3.58 12.97
C THR A 9 -5.00 3.46 13.54
N TRP A 10 -4.46 2.23 13.60
CA TRP A 10 -3.09 1.99 14.06
C TRP A 10 -2.06 2.58 13.10
N ALA A 11 -2.24 2.39 11.79
CA ALA A 11 -1.36 2.91 10.76
C ALA A 11 -1.36 4.45 10.73
N ILE A 12 -2.54 5.08 10.80
CA ILE A 12 -2.68 6.55 10.85
C ILE A 12 -1.93 7.12 12.05
N ARG A 13 -2.12 6.56 13.25
CA ARG A 13 -1.41 7.01 14.45
C ARG A 13 0.10 6.88 14.30
N LEU A 14 0.57 5.77 13.71
CA LEU A 14 1.99 5.55 13.49
C LEU A 14 2.58 6.62 12.56
N ILE A 15 1.89 6.93 11.45
CA ILE A 15 2.30 7.96 10.49
C ILE A 15 2.28 9.36 11.13
N GLN A 16 1.22 9.70 11.88
CA GLN A 16 1.11 10.97 12.61
C GLN A 16 2.23 11.17 13.64
N ASN A 17 2.73 10.08 14.23
CA ASN A 17 3.84 10.10 15.17
C ASN A 17 5.23 10.10 14.50
N GLY A 18 5.29 10.45 13.21
CA GLY A 18 6.56 10.68 12.50
C GLY A 18 7.18 9.44 11.84
N TYR A 19 6.42 8.36 11.68
CA TYR A 19 6.89 7.22 10.88
C TYR A 19 7.09 7.66 9.42
N THR A 20 8.36 7.64 8.98
CA THR A 20 8.73 7.81 7.59
C THR A 20 8.96 6.43 6.99
N HIS A 21 8.20 6.12 5.94
CA HIS A 21 8.43 4.88 5.21
C HIS A 21 9.57 5.10 4.21
N PRO A 22 10.72 4.42 4.35
CA PRO A 22 11.85 4.64 3.46
C PRO A 22 11.52 4.09 2.07
N ILE A 23 11.10 4.98 1.17
CA ILE A 23 10.89 4.63 -0.23
C ILE A 23 12.26 4.43 -0.87
N LYS A 24 12.66 3.18 -1.06
CA LYS A 24 13.95 2.81 -1.69
C LYS A 24 13.84 2.47 -3.18
N GLN A 25 12.66 2.52 -3.78
CA GLN A 25 12.40 1.96 -5.12
C GLN A 25 11.41 2.81 -5.92
N GLY A 26 11.60 2.81 -7.25
CA GLY A 26 10.86 3.63 -8.21
C GLY A 26 9.38 3.27 -8.40
N ALA A 27 8.74 3.96 -9.34
CA ALA A 27 7.33 3.80 -9.66
C ALA A 27 7.02 2.42 -10.28
N ILE A 28 5.80 1.92 -10.03
CA ILE A 28 5.24 0.78 -10.75
C ILE A 28 4.23 1.32 -11.75
N ASN A 29 4.52 1.12 -13.03
CA ASN A 29 3.66 1.55 -14.13
C ASN A 29 2.81 0.37 -14.61
N TYR A 30 1.56 0.65 -14.93
CA TYR A 30 0.67 -0.22 -15.69
C TYR A 30 0.16 0.52 -16.92
N ASN A 31 -0.49 -0.21 -17.83
CA ASN A 31 -0.92 0.30 -19.12
C ASN A 31 -2.35 0.85 -19.08
N ALA A 32 -3.13 0.52 -18.05
CA ALA A 32 -4.49 1.02 -17.87
C ALA A 32 -4.81 1.34 -16.39
N VAL A 33 -5.71 2.30 -16.18
CA VAL A 33 -6.19 2.72 -14.85
C VAL A 33 -6.71 1.53 -14.04
N GLU A 34 -7.45 0.62 -14.68
CA GLU A 34 -8.04 -0.55 -14.04
C GLU A 34 -6.99 -1.51 -13.48
N GLU A 35 -5.79 -1.55 -14.07
CA GLU A 35 -4.70 -2.41 -13.61
C GLU A 35 -4.13 -1.92 -12.28
N TYR A 36 -4.01 -0.60 -12.08
CA TYR A 36 -3.62 -0.04 -10.78
C TYR A 36 -4.57 -0.51 -9.67
N ILE A 37 -5.88 -0.50 -9.93
CA ILE A 37 -6.90 -0.91 -8.96
C ILE A 37 -6.83 -2.42 -8.71
N LYS A 38 -6.82 -3.23 -9.78
CA LYS A 38 -6.83 -4.70 -9.70
C LYS A 38 -5.58 -5.22 -9.01
N GLU A 39 -4.40 -4.75 -9.40
CA GLU A 39 -3.14 -5.26 -8.87
C GLU A 39 -2.88 -4.82 -7.43
N ASN A 40 -3.29 -3.60 -7.04
CA ASN A 40 -3.21 -3.17 -5.64
C ASN A 40 -4.16 -3.98 -4.74
N THR A 41 -5.36 -4.29 -5.23
CA THR A 41 -6.32 -5.11 -4.49
C THR A 41 -5.81 -6.55 -4.33
N LYS A 42 -5.34 -7.18 -5.42
CA LYS A 42 -4.75 -8.53 -5.39
C LYS A 42 -3.57 -8.59 -4.43
N TYR A 43 -2.66 -7.63 -4.52
CA TYR A 43 -1.49 -7.56 -3.65
C TYR A 43 -1.88 -7.42 -2.17
N SER A 44 -2.82 -6.53 -1.85
CA SER A 44 -3.27 -6.32 -0.46
C SER A 44 -3.90 -7.59 0.13
N ASN A 45 -4.76 -8.28 -0.63
CA ASN A 45 -5.35 -9.54 -0.20
C ASN A 45 -4.29 -10.64 0.02
N ARG A 46 -3.30 -10.72 -0.88
CA ARG A 46 -2.18 -11.65 -0.74
C ARG A 46 -1.38 -11.37 0.52
N ILE A 47 -1.05 -10.11 0.80
CA ILE A 47 -0.28 -9.71 1.99
C ILE A 47 -1.03 -10.00 3.28
N ASP A 48 -2.32 -9.68 3.35
CA ASP A 48 -3.14 -10.02 4.53
C ASP A 48 -3.16 -11.54 4.78
N SER A 49 -3.41 -12.32 3.73
CA SER A 49 -3.39 -13.79 3.81
C SER A 49 -2.02 -14.33 4.25
N THR A 50 -0.93 -13.76 3.73
CA THR A 50 0.45 -14.18 4.06
C THR A 50 0.77 -14.01 5.55
N TYR A 51 0.31 -12.93 6.17
CA TYR A 51 0.64 -12.60 7.56
C TYR A 51 -0.48 -12.92 8.56
N ARG A 52 -1.60 -13.52 8.12
CA ARG A 52 -2.78 -13.78 8.95
C ARG A 52 -2.48 -14.56 10.23
N ASN A 53 -1.51 -15.48 10.16
CA ASN A 53 -1.15 -16.40 11.25
C ASN A 53 -0.24 -15.76 12.32
N ILE A 54 0.23 -14.53 12.13
CA ILE A 54 0.98 -13.82 13.17
C ILE A 54 0.02 -13.42 14.29
N ILE A 55 0.20 -14.04 15.47
CA ILE A 55 -0.64 -13.82 16.66
C ILE A 55 -0.45 -12.41 17.23
N ASN A 56 0.80 -11.94 17.31
CA ASN A 56 1.10 -10.60 17.80
C ASN A 56 0.55 -9.55 16.82
N LYS A 57 -0.48 -8.83 17.25
CA LYS A 57 -1.21 -7.85 16.43
C LYS A 57 -0.31 -6.74 15.88
N ASN A 58 0.55 -6.16 16.73
CA ASN A 58 1.43 -5.06 16.32
C ASN A 58 2.49 -5.53 15.33
N GLN A 59 3.07 -6.71 15.55
CA GLN A 59 4.01 -7.31 14.62
C GLN A 59 3.35 -7.60 13.27
N ARG A 60 2.15 -8.18 13.27
CA ARG A 60 1.37 -8.44 12.06
C ARG A 60 1.09 -7.14 11.31
N TYR A 61 0.62 -6.12 12.02
CA TYR A 61 0.29 -4.83 11.43
C TYR A 61 1.50 -4.13 10.84
N ALA A 62 2.65 -4.17 11.53
CA ALA A 62 3.88 -3.62 11.00
C ALA A 62 4.32 -4.32 9.70
N LYS A 63 4.23 -5.66 9.64
CA LYS A 63 4.58 -6.43 8.43
C LYS A 63 3.64 -6.14 7.26
N ILE A 64 2.33 -6.03 7.52
CA ILE A 64 1.34 -5.69 6.49
C ILE A 64 1.55 -4.25 6.01
N LEU A 65 1.68 -3.30 6.93
CA LEU A 65 1.83 -1.88 6.62
C LEU A 65 3.09 -1.61 5.79
N ASP A 66 4.23 -2.19 6.16
CA ASP A 66 5.50 -2.08 5.41
C ASP A 66 5.30 -2.41 3.92
N LYS A 67 4.56 -3.50 3.64
CA LYS A 67 4.36 -3.98 2.27
C LYS A 67 3.32 -3.20 1.50
N VAL A 68 2.18 -2.91 2.14
CA VAL A 68 1.06 -2.22 1.47
C VAL A 68 1.41 -0.76 1.24
N LEU A 69 2.09 -0.10 2.17
CA LEU A 69 2.48 1.31 2.02
C LEU A 69 3.53 1.50 0.93
N LEU A 70 4.51 0.61 0.82
CA LEU A 70 5.46 0.61 -0.29
C LEU A 70 4.74 0.48 -1.63
N LYS A 71 3.87 -0.54 -1.78
CA LYS A 71 3.12 -0.79 -3.01
C LYS A 71 2.22 0.40 -3.37
N ALA A 72 1.53 0.95 -2.39
CA ALA A 72 0.69 2.13 -2.56
C ALA A 72 1.52 3.30 -3.12
N ASN A 73 2.61 3.67 -2.47
CA ASN A 73 3.48 4.76 -2.93
C ASN A 73 3.99 4.56 -4.37
N GLN A 74 4.47 3.35 -4.69
CA GLN A 74 5.00 3.06 -6.02
C GLN A 74 3.94 3.09 -7.12
N SER A 75 2.76 2.53 -6.83
CA SER A 75 1.64 2.50 -7.78
C SER A 75 1.00 3.88 -7.95
N THR A 76 0.90 4.69 -6.89
CA THR A 76 0.44 6.07 -6.97
C THR A 76 1.40 6.91 -7.79
N ALA A 77 2.72 6.74 -7.62
CA ALA A 77 3.71 7.43 -8.45
C ALA A 77 3.54 7.07 -9.94
N GLY A 78 3.37 5.79 -10.28
CA GLY A 78 3.14 5.36 -11.66
C GLY A 78 1.83 5.90 -12.24
N PHE A 79 0.75 5.88 -11.44
CA PHE A 79 -0.54 6.42 -11.85
C PHE A 79 -0.46 7.93 -12.14
N LEU A 80 0.23 8.70 -11.29
CA LEU A 80 0.43 10.12 -11.51
C LEU A 80 1.27 10.42 -12.76
N LEU A 81 2.28 9.59 -13.05
CA LEU A 81 3.07 9.69 -14.28
C LEU A 81 2.20 9.42 -15.53
N MET A 82 1.38 8.38 -15.49
CA MET A 82 0.43 8.07 -16.58
C MET A 82 -0.53 9.23 -16.81
N PHE A 83 -1.17 9.73 -15.74
CA PHE A 83 -2.07 10.87 -15.81
C PHE A 83 -1.39 12.14 -16.37
N TYR A 84 -0.16 12.43 -15.94
CA TYR A 84 0.61 13.54 -16.47
C TYR A 84 0.89 13.37 -17.97
N ASN A 85 1.28 12.18 -18.40
CA ASN A 85 1.53 11.90 -19.82
C ASN A 85 0.26 11.98 -20.66
N ASP A 86 -0.88 11.54 -20.13
CA ASP A 86 -2.18 11.60 -20.83
C ASP A 86 -2.68 13.04 -21.02
N ILE A 87 -2.28 13.98 -20.16
CA ILE A 87 -2.65 15.41 -20.30
C ILE A 87 -1.74 16.15 -21.28
N ASN A 88 -0.47 15.77 -21.36
CA ASN A 88 0.54 16.48 -22.17
C ASN A 88 0.70 15.92 -23.59
N ASN A 89 -0.03 14.84 -23.94
CA ASN A 89 -0.11 14.28 -25.28
C ASN A 89 -1.53 14.41 -25.82
#